data_AF-U4TCZ2-F1
#
_entry.id   AF-U4TCZ2-F1
#
_cell.length_a   1.000
_cell.length_b   1.000
_cell.length_c   1.000
_cell.angle_alpha   90.00
_cell.angle_beta   90.00
_cell.angle_gamma   90.00
#
_symmetry.space_group_name_H-M   'P 1'
#
loop_
_entity.id
_entity.type
_entity.pdbx_description
1 polymer ?
#
loop_
_entity_poly.entity_id
_entity_poly.type
_entity_poly.pdbx_seq_one_letter_code
_entity_poly.pdbx_strand_id
1 'polypeptide(L)' 'MYPFIRYASTIAHAALQVKKGNTLALKETSEIRFRCRLSDIDNFLEMNNGRVFTLYDLGRMDFAVRTGLASSY' A
#
# COMPACT_ATOMS: atom_id res chain seq x y z
N MET A 1 9.86 -9.44 8.00
CA MET A 1 8.81 -9.21 7.01
C MET A 1 7.49 -9.51 7.67
N TYR A 2 6.70 -8.49 7.98
CA TYR A 2 5.36 -8.68 8.55
C TYR A 2 4.38 -8.19 7.49
N PRO A 3 4.05 -9.03 6.49
CA PRO A 3 3.18 -8.63 5.40
C PRO A 3 1.87 -8.09 5.96
N PHE A 4 1.36 -8.72 7.01
CA PHE A 4 0.19 -8.28 7.77
C PHE A 4 0.37 -6.93 8.48
N ILE A 5 1.53 -6.63 9.07
CA ILE A 5 1.74 -5.32 9.71
C ILE A 5 1.84 -4.22 8.67
N ARG A 6 2.60 -4.43 7.58
CA ARG A 6 2.69 -3.44 6.49
C ARG A 6 1.34 -3.23 5.84
N TYR A 7 0.59 -4.31 5.62
CA TYR A 7 -0.77 -4.27 5.12
C TYR A 7 -1.68 -3.45 6.05
N ALA A 8 -1.76 -3.83 7.32
CA ALA A 8 -2.57 -3.11 8.31
C ALA A 8 -2.19 -1.64 8.42
N SER A 9 -0.89 -1.30 8.40
CA SER A 9 -0.43 0.08 8.43
C SER A 9 -0.80 0.86 7.16
N THR A 10 -0.78 0.21 5.99
CA THR A 10 -1.14 0.86 4.72
C THR A 10 -2.64 1.14 4.69
N ILE A 11 -3.47 0.19 5.10
CA ILE A 11 -4.93 0.37 5.21
C ILE A 11 -5.27 1.44 6.24
N ALA A 12 -4.64 1.40 7.42
CA ALA A 12 -4.85 2.40 8.45
C ALA A 12 -4.46 3.80 7.97
N HIS A 13 -3.32 3.92 7.28
CA HIS A 13 -2.89 5.17 6.65
C HIS A 13 -3.91 5.66 5.62
N ALA A 14 -4.36 4.80 4.70
CA ALA A 14 -5.36 5.14 3.69
C ALA A 14 -6.68 5.61 4.33
N ALA A 15 -7.16 4.91 5.36
CA ALA A 15 -8.36 5.27 6.09
C ALA A 15 -8.22 6.62 6.81
N LEU A 16 -7.04 6.90 7.39
CA LEU A 16 -6.75 8.21 7.99
C LEU A 16 -6.73 9.31 6.93
N GLN A 17 -6.21 9.05 5.73
CA GLN A 17 -6.22 10.02 4.63
C GLN A 17 -7.65 10.33 4.17
N VAL A 18 -8.50 9.32 4.04
CA VAL A 18 -9.94 9.52 3.77
C VAL A 18 -10.59 10.39 4.86
N LYS A 19 -10.34 10.11 6.14
CA LYS A 19 -10.85 10.91 7.26
C LYS A 19 -10.37 12.36 7.24
N LYS A 20 -9.18 12.63 6.68
CA LYS A 20 -8.63 13.98 6.49
C LYS A 20 -9.15 14.70 5.23
N GLY A 21 -10.01 14.05 4.44
CA GLY A 21 -10.52 14.57 3.17
C GLY A 21 -9.61 14.31 1.96
N ASN A 22 -8.48 13.60 2.15
CA ASN A 22 -7.54 13.24 1.08
C ASN A 22 -8.02 11.99 0.29
N THR A 23 -9.28 12.03 -0.14
CA THR A 23 -9.88 11.04 -1.04
C THR A 23 -9.28 11.14 -2.45
N LEU A 24 -9.56 10.15 -3.30
CA LEU A 24 -9.13 10.14 -4.69
C LEU A 24 -10.33 9.89 -5.61
N ALA A 25 -10.34 10.55 -6.77
CA ALA A 25 -11.22 10.18 -7.88
C ALA A 25 -10.64 8.99 -8.66
N LEU A 26 -11.49 8.28 -9.42
CA LEU A 26 -11.09 7.08 -10.17
C LEU A 26 -9.99 7.30 -11.22
N LYS A 27 -9.85 8.53 -11.74
CA LYS A 27 -8.83 8.89 -12.74
C LYS A 27 -7.56 9.49 -12.11
N GLU A 28 -7.55 9.70 -10.80
CA GLU A 28 -6.39 10.22 -10.11
C GLU A 28 -5.39 9.10 -9.78
N THR A 29 -4.16 9.50 -9.46
CA THR A 29 -3.10 8.57 -9.12
C THR A 29 -2.94 8.52 -7.60
N SER A 30 -2.92 7.31 -7.03
CA SER A 30 -2.42 7.13 -5.67
C SER A 30 -0.92 6.92 -5.67
N GLU A 31 -0.23 7.66 -4.82
CA GLU A 31 1.19 7.49 -4.57
C GLU A 31 1.43 7.06 -3.12
N ILE A 32 2.18 5.97 -2.94
CA ILE A 32 2.61 5.49 -1.63
C ILE A 32 4.11 5.24 -1.63
N ARG A 33 4.75 5.50 -0.48
CA ARG A 33 6.21 5.36 -0.32
C ARG A 33 6.54 4.30 0.70
N PHE A 34 7.45 3.41 0.31
CA PHE A 34 8.00 2.39 1.20
C PHE A 34 9.50 2.52 1.29
N ARG A 35 10.03 2.25 2.48
CA ARG A 35 11.46 2.01 2.68
C ARG A 35 11.73 0.51 2.56
N CYS A 36 12.71 0.14 1.73
CA CYS A 36 13.20 -1.24 1.68
C CYS A 36 13.75 -1.63 3.06
N ARG A 37 13.24 -2.71 3.63
CA ARG A 37 13.67 -3.25 4.94
C ARG A 37 14.61 -4.42 4.72
N LEU A 38 15.41 -4.75 5.73
CA LEU A 38 16.35 -5.88 5.67
C LEU A 38 15.69 -7.20 5.23
N SER A 39 14.42 -7.42 5.61
CA SER A 39 13.67 -8.62 5.25
C SER A 39 13.06 -8.62 3.84
N ASP A 40 13.18 -7.51 3.12
CA ASP A 40 12.75 -7.38 1.73
C ASP A 40 13.91 -7.69 0.76
N ILE A 41 15.14 -7.76 1.27
CA ILE A 41 16.36 -8.06 0.54
C ILE A 41 16.52 -9.59 0.44
N ASP A 42 16.93 -10.09 -0.73
CA ASP A 42 17.24 -11.51 -0.93
C ASP A 42 18.75 -11.81 -0.85
N ASN A 43 19.13 -13.05 -1.19
CA ASN A 43 20.51 -13.53 -1.10
C ASN A 43 21.46 -12.84 -2.09
N PHE A 44 20.94 -12.09 -3.08
CA PHE A 44 21.74 -11.29 -4.01
C PHE A 44 21.94 -9.86 -3.55
N LEU A 45 21.49 -9.51 -2.32
CA LEU A 45 21.53 -8.15 -1.76
C LEU A 45 20.66 -7.15 -2.54
N GLU A 46 19.68 -7.64 -3.27
CA GLU A 46 18.74 -6.85 -4.05
C GLU A 46 17.33 -6.90 -3.46
N MET A 47 16.48 -5.97 -3.88
CA MET A 47 15.06 -6.02 -3.53
C MET A 47 14.44 -7.26 -4.19
N ASN A 48 13.89 -8.16 -3.38
CA ASN A 48 13.31 -9.38 -3.89
C ASN A 48 12.11 -9.06 -4.82
N ASN A 49 12.14 -9.59 -6.04
CA ASN A 49 11.10 -9.34 -7.05
C ASN A 49 9.68 -9.73 -6.57
N GLY A 50 9.55 -10.84 -5.84
CA GLY A 50 8.27 -11.25 -5.26
C GLY A 50 7.74 -10.27 -4.21
N ARG A 51 8.63 -9.59 -3.48
CA ARG A 51 8.25 -8.53 -2.53
C ARG A 51 7.73 -7.29 -3.23
N VAL A 52 8.25 -6.97 -4.41
CA VAL A 52 7.76 -5.83 -5.20
C VAL A 52 6.27 -6.00 -5.53
N PHE A 53 5.83 -7.20 -5.91
CA PHE A 53 4.41 -7.47 -6.16
C PHE A 53 3.54 -7.26 -4.91
N THR A 54 4.04 -7.64 -3.73
CA THR A 54 3.34 -7.30 -2.48
C THR A 54 3.17 -5.78 -2.32
N LEU A 55 4.17 -4.97 -2.70
CA LEU A 55 4.06 -3.51 -2.62
C LEU A 55 3.04 -2.94 -3.60
N TYR A 56 2.92 -3.52 -4.79
CA TYR A 56 1.90 -3.13 -5.76
C TYR A 56 0.49 -3.44 -5.26
N ASP A 57 0.28 -4.59 -4.62
CA ASP A 57 -1.02 -4.90 -4.02
C ASP A 57 -1.36 -3.93 -2.87
N LEU A 58 -0.37 -3.53 -2.06
CA LEU A 58 -0.58 -2.48 -1.05
C LEU A 58 -0.98 -1.13 -1.68
N GLY A 59 -0.38 -0.77 -2.82
CA GLY A 59 -0.77 0.42 -3.61
C GLY A 59 -2.20 0.35 -4.12
N ARG A 60 -2.58 -0.82 -4.65
CA ARG A 60 -3.95 -1.07 -5.11
C ARG A 60 -4.96 -0.91 -3.97
N MET A 61 -4.62 -1.39 -2.78
CA MET A 61 -5.52 -1.28 -1.62
C MET A 61 -5.63 0.15 -1.08
N ASP A 62 -4.54 0.92 -1.04
CA ASP A 62 -4.61 2.34 -0.69
C ASP A 62 -5.53 3.11 -1.65
N PHE A 63 -5.38 2.86 -2.96
CA PHE A 63 -6.26 3.44 -3.98
C PHE A 63 -7.73 3.02 -3.78
N ALA A 64 -8.00 1.73 -3.57
CA ALA A 64 -9.36 1.22 -3.37
C ALA A 64 -10.03 1.82 -2.13
N VAL A 65 -9.28 2.03 -1.03
CA VAL A 65 -9.80 2.69 0.18
C VAL A 65 -10.05 4.17 -0.08
N ARG A 66 -9.11 4.88 -0.70
CA ARG A 66 -9.21 6.34 -0.92
C ARG A 66 -10.22 6.75 -1.98
N THR A 67 -10.55 5.86 -2.91
CA THR A 67 -11.62 6.03 -3.90
C THR A 67 -12.99 5.54 -3.42
N GLY A 68 -13.04 4.84 -2.29
CA GLY A 68 -14.27 4.25 -1.75
C GLY A 68 -14.68 2.91 -2.37
N LEU A 69 -13.94 2.38 -3.35
CA LEU A 69 -14.19 1.07 -3.97
C LEU A 69 -14.17 -0.08 -2.95
N ALA A 70 -13.40 0.05 -1.87
CA ALA A 70 -13.32 -0.95 -0.81
C ALA A 70 -14.55 -1.00 0.11
N SER A 71 -15.43 0.02 0.08
CA SER A 71 -16.59 0.15 0.97
C SER A 71 -17.93 -0.16 0.29
N SER A 72 -17.92 -0.56 -0.98
CA SER A 72 -19.14 -0.74 -1.80
C SER A 72 -19.89 -2.06 -1.56
N TYR A 73 -19.83 -2.65 -0.35
CA TYR A 73 -20.66 -3.80 0.04
C TYR A 73 -21.07 -3.71 1.51
#